data_AF-A0A8T5DY56-F1
#
_entry.id   AF-A0A8T5DY56-F1
#
_cell.length_a   1.000
_cell.length_b   1.000
_cell.length_c   1.000
_cell.angle_alpha   90.00
_cell.angle_beta   90.00
_cell.angle_gamma   90.00
#
_symmetry.space_group_name_H-M   'P 1'
#
loop_
_entity.id
_entity.type
_entity.pdbx_description
1 polymer ?
#
loop_
_entity_poly.entity_id
_entity_poly.type
_entity_poly.pdbx_seq_one_letter_code
_entity_poly.pdbx_strand_id
1 'polypeptide(L)'
;MEQKTMSINKVVESLLDSKPFIRDAFKENIANYSGIARNLTPEIKRILGRRSINPEAVIMAVKRYAEKSINDVDRKKISALISKCDIRLKGNIVNVVLSKSDKNYALALAAYKKVNWQAGEIIHVYQSLTEIAVMVDTANQKLFSRAKPVHVNSNLAMVTLKTPKQAVESVGFIYYILGILARNGVAVVDIISTYTELNIILKEQDGAKVYNLLFNEIKYVK
;
A
#
# COMPACT_ATOMS: atom_id res chain seq x y z
N MET A 1 -21.06 38.08 -1.95
CA MET A 1 -20.29 36.82 -1.87
C MET A 1 -21.25 35.73 -1.41
N GLU A 2 -21.76 34.90 -2.33
CA GLU A 2 -22.66 33.79 -1.98
C GLU A 2 -21.91 32.75 -1.14
N GLN A 3 -22.34 32.54 0.10
CA GLN A 3 -21.97 31.36 0.86
C GLN A 3 -22.59 30.14 0.17
N LYS A 4 -21.78 29.44 -0.63
CA LYS A 4 -22.17 28.17 -1.26
C LYS A 4 -22.53 27.18 -0.15
N THR A 5 -23.82 27.05 0.14
CA THR A 5 -24.32 26.18 1.21
C THR A 5 -23.94 24.74 0.88
N MET A 6 -23.03 24.13 1.64
CA MET A 6 -22.68 22.71 1.46
C MET A 6 -23.94 21.86 1.73
N SER A 7 -24.30 20.99 0.79
CA SER A 7 -25.43 20.07 0.97
C SER A 7 -24.98 18.84 1.75
N ILE A 8 -25.93 18.16 2.41
CA ILE A 8 -25.67 16.88 3.11
C ILE A 8 -24.97 15.89 2.17
N ASN A 9 -25.41 15.80 0.91
CA ASN A 9 -24.78 14.94 -0.10
C ASN A 9 -23.28 15.26 -0.28
N LYS A 10 -22.91 16.54 -0.43
CA LYS A 10 -21.49 16.93 -0.62
C LYS A 10 -20.65 16.65 0.62
N VAL A 11 -21.21 16.84 1.81
CA VAL A 11 -20.50 16.54 3.06
C VAL A 11 -20.30 15.04 3.21
N VAL A 12 -21.34 14.24 2.97
CA VAL A 12 -21.26 12.77 3.02
C VAL A 12 -20.25 12.25 2.00
N GLU A 13 -20.27 12.77 0.77
CA GLU A 13 -19.31 12.41 -0.28
C GLU A 13 -17.87 12.69 0.16
N SER A 14 -17.59 13.91 0.65
CA SER A 14 -16.27 14.28 1.19
C SER A 14 -15.82 13.39 2.36
N LEU A 15 -16.73 13.10 3.30
CA LEU A 15 -16.43 12.25 4.46
C LEU A 15 -16.20 10.78 4.09
N LEU A 16 -16.85 10.28 3.03
CA LEU A 16 -16.68 8.92 2.54
C LEU A 16 -15.48 8.78 1.60
N ASP A 17 -15.14 9.81 0.82
CA ASP A 17 -13.93 9.84 -0.01
C ASP A 17 -12.65 9.75 0.82
N SER A 18 -12.66 10.30 2.04
CA SER A 18 -11.57 10.13 3.00
C SER A 18 -11.43 8.69 3.57
N LYS A 19 -12.37 7.79 3.23
CA LYS A 19 -12.43 6.41 3.74
C LYS A 19 -12.50 5.38 2.59
N PRO A 20 -11.42 5.20 1.79
CA PRO A 20 -11.45 4.35 0.60
C PRO A 20 -11.90 2.90 0.87
N PHE A 21 -11.59 2.36 2.04
CA PHE A 21 -11.95 1.00 2.46
C PHE A 21 -13.47 0.75 2.52
N ILE A 22 -14.28 1.78 2.72
CA ILE A 22 -15.74 1.62 2.80
C ILE A 22 -16.34 1.26 1.44
N ARG A 23 -15.64 1.63 0.34
CA ARG A 23 -16.06 1.27 -1.02
C ARG A 23 -16.01 -0.23 -1.25
N ASP A 24 -15.09 -0.96 -0.60
CA ASP A 24 -15.05 -2.42 -0.68
C ASP A 24 -16.30 -3.03 -0.04
N ALA A 25 -16.72 -2.54 1.14
CA ALA A 25 -17.94 -3.01 1.80
C ALA A 25 -19.22 -2.70 0.99
N PHE A 26 -19.25 -1.57 0.27
CA PHE A 26 -20.33 -1.24 -0.66
C PHE A 26 -20.39 -2.20 -1.85
N LYS A 27 -19.23 -2.56 -2.41
CA LYS A 27 -19.13 -3.47 -3.57
C LYS A 27 -19.52 -4.90 -3.23
N GLU A 28 -19.08 -5.40 -2.07
CA GLU A 28 -19.44 -6.73 -1.59
C GLU A 28 -20.90 -6.81 -1.07
N ASN A 29 -21.64 -5.69 -1.11
CA ASN A 29 -23.01 -5.59 -0.61
C ASN A 29 -23.17 -6.01 0.87
N ILE A 30 -22.12 -5.77 1.68
CA ILE A 30 -22.08 -6.10 3.13
C ILE A 30 -22.20 -4.86 4.03
N ALA A 31 -22.37 -3.67 3.44
CA ALA A 31 -22.42 -2.42 4.18
C ALA A 31 -23.78 -2.14 4.83
N ASN A 32 -23.78 -1.84 6.13
CA ASN A 32 -24.96 -1.32 6.82
C ASN A 32 -25.08 0.21 6.64
N TYR A 33 -25.84 0.65 5.63
CA TYR A 33 -26.02 2.07 5.32
C TYR A 33 -26.55 2.89 6.49
N SER A 34 -27.49 2.36 7.27
CA SER A 34 -28.04 3.04 8.44
C SER A 34 -27.01 3.18 9.57
N GLY A 35 -26.16 2.16 9.75
CA GLY A 35 -25.02 2.23 10.67
C GLY A 35 -24.03 3.33 10.29
N ILE A 36 -23.64 3.36 9.00
CA ILE A 36 -22.73 4.36 8.45
C ILE A 36 -23.31 5.77 8.58
N ALA A 37 -24.57 5.96 8.22
CA ALA A 37 -25.25 7.25 8.34
C ALA A 37 -25.28 7.77 9.78
N ARG A 38 -25.61 6.90 10.75
CA ARG A 38 -25.57 7.26 12.18
C ARG A 38 -24.17 7.67 12.63
N ASN A 39 -23.13 6.98 12.18
CA ASN A 39 -21.75 7.30 12.51
C ASN A 39 -21.30 8.66 11.93
N LEU A 40 -21.69 8.99 10.71
CA LEU A 40 -21.33 10.27 10.06
C LEU A 40 -22.12 11.47 10.57
N THR A 41 -23.33 11.26 11.10
CA THR A 41 -24.27 12.34 11.46
C THR A 41 -23.68 13.41 12.39
N PRO A 42 -22.92 13.09 13.47
CA PRO A 42 -22.32 14.10 14.33
C PRO A 42 -21.37 15.03 13.59
N GLU A 43 -20.55 14.48 12.69
CA GLU A 43 -19.58 15.24 11.92
C GLU A 43 -20.26 16.10 10.86
N ILE A 44 -21.31 15.59 10.20
CA ILE A 44 -22.10 16.36 9.24
C ILE A 44 -22.78 17.55 9.94
N LYS A 45 -23.33 17.36 11.14
CA LYS A 45 -23.92 18.44 11.96
C LYS A 45 -22.91 19.55 12.23
N ARG A 46 -21.70 19.17 12.63
CA ARG A 46 -20.58 20.09 12.90
C ARG A 46 -20.20 20.89 11.65
N ILE A 47 -20.01 20.21 10.51
CA ILE A 47 -19.59 20.84 9.25
C ILE A 47 -20.67 21.79 8.71
N LEU A 48 -21.95 21.40 8.82
CA LEU A 48 -23.07 22.21 8.32
C LEU A 48 -23.56 23.27 9.32
N GLY A 49 -23.04 23.30 10.55
CA GLY A 49 -23.53 24.18 11.61
C GLY A 49 -25.00 23.91 12.00
N ARG A 50 -25.49 22.67 11.84
CA ARG A 50 -26.91 22.31 12.06
C ARG A 50 -27.08 21.56 13.39
N ARG A 51 -28.04 21.98 14.22
CA ARG A 51 -28.39 21.29 15.48
C ARG A 51 -29.02 19.90 15.23
N SER A 52 -29.86 19.81 14.20
CA SER A 52 -30.53 18.57 13.78
C SER A 52 -30.36 18.35 12.27
N ILE A 53 -30.33 17.07 11.89
CA ILE A 53 -30.27 16.62 10.50
C ILE A 53 -31.24 15.44 10.39
N ASN A 54 -32.00 15.37 9.29
CA ASN A 54 -32.86 14.24 9.00
C ASN A 54 -32.02 12.98 8.75
N PRO A 55 -32.15 11.91 9.57
CA PRO A 55 -31.40 10.67 9.39
C PRO A 55 -31.61 10.03 8.01
N GLU A 56 -32.84 10.07 7.48
CA GLU A 56 -33.16 9.50 6.16
C GLU A 56 -32.41 10.20 5.03
N ALA A 57 -32.21 11.52 5.15
CA ALA A 57 -31.44 12.28 4.17
C ALA A 57 -29.96 11.84 4.16
N VAL A 58 -29.40 11.48 5.31
CA VAL A 58 -28.03 10.96 5.41
C VAL A 58 -27.95 9.53 4.86
N ILE A 59 -28.91 8.66 5.19
CA ILE A 59 -28.98 7.29 4.65
C ILE A 59 -29.07 7.31 3.13
N MET A 60 -29.94 8.16 2.58
CA MET A 60 -30.07 8.39 1.13
C MET A 60 -28.78 8.89 0.50
N ALA A 61 -28.07 9.81 1.16
CA ALA A 61 -26.79 10.31 0.68
C ALA A 61 -25.72 9.20 0.64
N VAL A 62 -25.66 8.36 1.69
CA VAL A 62 -24.74 7.21 1.75
C VAL A 62 -25.08 6.18 0.67
N LYS A 63 -26.36 5.81 0.49
CA LYS A 63 -26.79 4.87 -0.57
C LYS A 63 -26.39 5.36 -1.96
N ARG A 64 -26.64 6.65 -2.25
CA ARG A 64 -26.28 7.25 -3.54
C ARG A 64 -24.77 7.27 -3.77
N TYR A 65 -24.00 7.55 -2.72
CA TYR A 65 -22.54 7.44 -2.78
C TYR A 65 -22.09 6.00 -3.05
N ALA A 66 -22.71 5.01 -2.39
CA ALA A 66 -22.42 3.59 -2.60
C ALA A 66 -22.70 3.19 -4.06
N GLU A 67 -23.86 3.53 -4.62
CA GLU A 67 -24.22 3.28 -6.02
C GLU A 67 -23.21 3.91 -7.00
N LYS A 68 -22.77 5.15 -6.73
CA LYS A 68 -21.72 5.82 -7.51
C LYS A 68 -20.37 5.10 -7.38
N SER A 69 -20.03 4.62 -6.18
CA SER A 69 -18.76 3.93 -5.87
C SER A 69 -18.71 2.48 -6.34
N ILE A 70 -19.86 1.85 -6.59
CA ILE A 70 -19.95 0.51 -7.18
C ILE A 70 -19.60 0.58 -8.67
N ASN A 71 -19.96 1.66 -9.35
CA ASN A 71 -19.69 1.90 -10.77
C ASN A 71 -18.30 2.51 -11.04
N ASP A 72 -17.40 2.48 -10.05
CA ASP A 72 -16.18 3.26 -10.04
C ASP A 72 -15.19 2.82 -11.13
N VAL A 73 -15.00 3.72 -12.10
CA VAL A 73 -14.07 3.62 -13.24
C VAL A 73 -12.65 3.30 -12.77
N ASP A 74 -12.30 3.70 -11.54
CA ASP A 74 -10.96 3.53 -10.98
C ASP A 74 -10.59 2.07 -10.69
N ARG A 75 -11.55 1.18 -10.34
CA ARG A 75 -11.21 -0.26 -10.18
C ARG A 75 -10.93 -0.91 -11.52
N LYS A 76 -11.70 -0.60 -12.56
CA LYS A 76 -11.44 -1.12 -13.92
C LYS A 76 -10.11 -0.62 -14.45
N LYS A 77 -9.77 0.66 -14.21
CA LYS A 77 -8.46 1.22 -14.53
C LYS A 77 -7.33 0.52 -13.79
N ILE A 78 -7.42 0.39 -12.46
CA ILE A 78 -6.40 -0.28 -11.64
C ILE A 78 -6.25 -1.74 -12.07
N SER A 79 -7.36 -2.45 -12.26
CA SER A 79 -7.37 -3.84 -12.74
C SER A 79 -6.68 -3.96 -14.11
N ALA A 80 -6.97 -3.05 -15.06
CA ALA A 80 -6.31 -3.01 -16.36
C ALA A 80 -4.82 -2.62 -16.31
N LEU A 81 -4.36 -1.94 -15.24
CA LEU A 81 -2.95 -1.69 -14.99
C LEU A 81 -2.27 -2.93 -14.40
N ILE A 82 -2.95 -3.62 -13.49
CA ILE A 82 -2.46 -4.86 -12.86
C ILE A 82 -2.29 -5.97 -13.91
N SER A 83 -3.20 -6.09 -14.87
CA SER A 83 -3.10 -7.08 -15.95
C SER A 83 -1.86 -6.92 -16.84
N LYS A 84 -1.23 -5.73 -16.79
CA LYS A 84 0.00 -5.37 -17.51
C LYS A 84 1.25 -5.48 -16.64
N CYS A 85 1.12 -5.92 -15.39
CA CYS A 85 2.26 -6.11 -14.51
C CYS A 85 2.91 -7.47 -14.75
N ASP A 86 4.22 -7.54 -14.54
CA ASP A 86 4.94 -8.81 -14.36
C ASP A 86 5.25 -8.98 -12.87
N ILE A 87 5.38 -10.23 -12.42
CA ILE A 87 5.67 -10.54 -11.02
C ILE A 87 6.88 -11.47 -10.89
N ARG A 88 7.71 -11.20 -9.88
CA ARG A 88 8.87 -12.01 -9.52
C ARG A 88 8.91 -12.24 -8.01
N LEU A 89 9.47 -13.37 -7.60
CA LEU A 89 9.73 -13.71 -6.20
C LEU A 89 11.22 -14.02 -6.05
N LYS A 90 11.84 -13.41 -5.04
CA LYS A 90 13.22 -13.70 -4.63
C LYS A 90 13.25 -13.95 -3.12
N GLY A 91 13.70 -15.13 -2.70
CA GLY A 91 13.95 -15.47 -1.30
C GLY A 91 15.36 -15.09 -0.85
N ASN A 92 15.76 -15.59 0.33
CA ASN A 92 17.08 -15.38 0.92
C ASN A 92 17.50 -13.90 1.00
N ILE A 93 16.62 -13.05 1.50
CA ILE A 93 16.90 -11.63 1.72
C ILE A 93 17.10 -11.37 3.22
N VAL A 94 18.01 -10.44 3.52
CA VAL A 94 18.23 -9.90 4.86
C VAL A 94 18.19 -8.37 4.82
N ASN A 95 17.59 -7.75 5.83
CA ASN A 95 17.66 -6.31 6.06
C ASN A 95 18.50 -6.02 7.30
N VAL A 96 19.60 -5.28 7.12
CA VAL A 96 20.49 -4.84 8.19
C VAL A 96 20.22 -3.37 8.47
N VAL A 97 19.76 -3.04 9.68
CA VAL A 97 19.47 -1.68 10.11
C VAL A 97 20.62 -1.16 10.97
N LEU A 98 21.23 -0.06 10.54
CA LEU A 98 22.34 0.60 11.19
C LEU A 98 21.91 1.97 11.73
N SER A 99 22.46 2.40 12.85
CA SER A 99 22.30 3.79 13.30
C SER A 99 23.05 4.73 12.35
N LYS A 100 22.56 5.96 12.18
CA LYS A 100 23.24 6.96 11.37
C LYS A 100 24.55 7.41 12.01
N SER A 101 25.62 7.27 11.24
CA SER A 101 26.95 7.80 11.51
C SER A 101 27.75 7.78 10.22
N ASP A 102 28.77 8.61 10.09
CA ASP A 102 29.65 8.63 8.92
C ASP A 102 30.28 7.25 8.67
N LYS A 103 30.63 6.54 9.76
CA LYS A 103 31.13 5.16 9.71
C LYS A 103 30.14 4.20 9.06
N ASN A 104 28.87 4.22 9.49
CA ASN A 104 27.85 3.31 8.97
C ASN A 104 27.40 3.70 7.56
N TYR A 105 27.41 4.99 7.23
CA TYR A 105 27.17 5.46 5.87
C TYR A 105 28.25 4.98 4.90
N ALA A 106 29.54 5.14 5.27
CA ALA A 106 30.65 4.62 4.49
C ALA A 106 30.57 3.10 4.32
N LEU A 107 30.14 2.37 5.36
CA LEU A 107 29.93 0.93 5.29
C LEU A 107 28.82 0.54 4.30
N ALA A 108 27.67 1.22 4.32
CA ALA A 108 26.58 0.96 3.38
C ALA A 108 27.01 1.19 1.92
N LEU A 109 27.76 2.27 1.65
CA LEU A 109 28.34 2.54 0.33
C LEU A 109 29.38 1.48 -0.08
N ALA A 110 30.20 1.03 0.85
CA ALA A 110 31.16 -0.04 0.59
C ALA A 110 30.48 -1.37 0.27
N ALA A 111 29.34 -1.67 0.92
CA ALA A 111 28.53 -2.84 0.59
C ALA A 111 27.93 -2.75 -0.82
N TYR A 112 27.41 -1.58 -1.20
CA TYR A 112 26.84 -1.33 -2.54
C TYR A 112 27.84 -1.63 -3.67
N LYS A 113 29.13 -1.36 -3.46
CA LYS A 113 30.19 -1.63 -4.44
C LYS A 113 30.59 -3.11 -4.54
N LYS A 114 30.19 -3.96 -3.59
CA LYS A 114 30.62 -5.37 -3.50
C LYS A 114 29.57 -6.35 -4.02
N VAL A 115 28.36 -5.89 -4.27
CA VAL A 115 27.24 -6.70 -4.76
C VAL A 115 27.45 -7.04 -6.23
N ASN A 116 27.24 -8.30 -6.58
CA ASN A 116 27.40 -8.82 -7.93
C ASN A 116 26.09 -8.75 -8.72
N TRP A 117 25.88 -7.62 -9.40
CA TRP A 117 24.71 -7.39 -10.24
C TRP A 117 24.57 -8.40 -11.38
N GLN A 118 25.68 -8.92 -11.93
CA GLN A 118 25.62 -9.91 -13.02
C GLN A 118 25.13 -11.27 -12.54
N ALA A 119 25.30 -11.58 -11.26
CA ALA A 119 24.72 -12.76 -10.62
C ALA A 119 23.26 -12.56 -10.17
N GLY A 120 22.66 -11.38 -10.43
CA GLY A 120 21.30 -11.07 -9.99
C GLY A 120 21.18 -10.84 -8.48
N GLU A 121 22.29 -10.51 -7.81
CA GLU A 121 22.25 -10.02 -6.44
C GLU A 121 21.59 -8.64 -6.38
N ILE A 122 20.95 -8.36 -5.25
CA ILE A 122 20.25 -7.10 -5.02
C ILE A 122 20.93 -6.32 -3.89
N ILE A 123 20.78 -5.01 -3.96
CA ILE A 123 20.97 -4.15 -2.79
C ILE A 123 20.01 -2.97 -2.84
N HIS A 124 19.32 -2.75 -1.73
CA HIS A 124 18.55 -1.53 -1.49
C HIS A 124 19.13 -0.83 -0.26
N VAL A 125 19.48 0.44 -0.43
CA VAL A 125 19.93 1.31 0.66
C VAL A 125 18.96 2.47 0.76
N TYR A 126 18.35 2.62 1.93
CA TYR A 126 17.43 3.72 2.23
C TYR A 126 17.64 4.16 3.68
N GLN A 127 17.31 5.42 3.97
CA GLN A 127 17.62 6.02 5.25
C GLN A 127 16.45 6.86 5.78
N SER A 128 16.26 6.82 7.09
CA SER A 128 15.27 7.62 7.83
C SER A 128 15.97 8.81 8.49
N LEU A 129 15.42 9.41 9.54
CA LEU A 129 16.10 10.46 10.32
C LEU A 129 17.28 9.91 11.15
N THR A 130 17.20 8.67 11.60
CA THR A 130 18.13 8.10 12.60
C THR A 130 18.83 6.84 12.12
N GLU A 131 18.34 6.21 11.05
CA GLU A 131 18.77 4.88 10.63
C GLU A 131 19.10 4.81 9.14
N ILE A 132 19.95 3.83 8.80
CA ILE A 132 20.28 3.41 7.44
C ILE A 132 19.91 1.93 7.36
N ALA A 133 18.95 1.59 6.53
CA ALA A 133 18.59 0.23 6.22
C ALA A 133 19.33 -0.22 4.96
N VAL A 134 19.94 -1.40 5.03
CA VAL A 134 20.63 -2.02 3.91
C VAL A 134 20.10 -3.43 3.73
N MET A 135 19.34 -3.61 2.64
CA MET A 135 18.75 -4.88 2.26
C MET A 135 19.60 -5.53 1.18
N VAL A 136 20.00 -6.78 1.40
CA VAL A 136 20.86 -7.56 0.50
C VAL A 136 20.46 -9.03 0.50
N ASP A 137 20.97 -9.79 -0.45
CA ASP A 137 20.97 -11.26 -0.35
C ASP A 137 21.65 -11.71 0.95
N THR A 138 21.10 -12.75 1.60
CA THR A 138 21.64 -13.32 2.86
C THR A 138 23.12 -13.68 2.75
N ALA A 139 23.58 -14.13 1.58
CA ALA A 139 25.00 -14.44 1.32
C ALA A 139 25.94 -13.22 1.52
N ASN A 140 25.40 -12.01 1.39
CA ASN A 140 26.11 -10.75 1.54
C ASN A 140 25.99 -10.13 2.94
N GLN A 141 25.28 -10.77 3.88
CA GLN A 141 25.19 -10.29 5.27
C GLN A 141 26.57 -10.11 5.92
N LYS A 142 27.54 -10.96 5.56
CA LYS A 142 28.93 -10.92 6.05
C LYS A 142 29.64 -9.58 5.78
N LEU A 143 29.16 -8.79 4.82
CA LEU A 143 29.66 -7.43 4.56
C LEU A 143 29.50 -6.50 5.77
N PHE A 144 28.56 -6.81 6.67
CA PHE A 144 28.26 -6.03 7.87
C PHE A 144 28.81 -6.66 9.16
N SER A 145 29.68 -7.67 9.07
CA SER A 145 30.28 -8.36 10.23
C SER A 145 31.02 -7.46 11.21
N ARG A 146 31.52 -6.31 10.76
CA ARG A 146 32.21 -5.30 11.60
C ARG A 146 31.28 -4.19 12.10
N ALA A 147 30.00 -4.22 11.73
CA ALA A 147 28.99 -3.29 12.21
C ALA A 147 28.44 -3.75 13.56
N LYS A 148 27.79 -2.83 14.26
CA LYS A 148 26.86 -3.14 15.35
C LYS A 148 25.47 -2.71 14.89
N PRO A 149 24.71 -3.59 14.21
CA PRO A 149 23.38 -3.26 13.74
C PRO A 149 22.44 -2.95 14.92
N VAL A 150 21.54 -1.99 14.71
CA VAL A 150 20.41 -1.74 15.61
C VAL A 150 19.43 -2.91 15.51
N HIS A 151 19.24 -3.42 14.30
CA HIS A 151 18.36 -4.55 14.04
C HIS A 151 18.83 -5.33 12.82
N VAL A 152 18.54 -6.64 12.79
CA VAL A 152 18.75 -7.49 11.62
C VAL A 152 17.50 -8.33 11.42
N ASN A 153 16.85 -8.15 10.28
CA ASN A 153 15.67 -8.92 9.90
C ASN A 153 16.05 -9.93 8.82
N SER A 154 16.11 -11.20 9.19
CA SER A 154 16.50 -12.32 8.33
C SER A 154 15.30 -13.14 7.87
N ASN A 155 15.53 -14.07 6.94
CA ASN A 155 14.51 -14.95 6.35
C ASN A 155 13.38 -14.13 5.71
N LEU A 156 13.79 -13.19 4.86
CA LEU A 156 12.88 -12.35 4.09
C LEU A 156 12.78 -12.84 2.65
N ALA A 157 11.62 -12.59 2.06
CA ALA A 157 11.42 -12.69 0.62
C ALA A 157 10.96 -11.33 0.08
N MET A 158 11.30 -11.08 -1.18
CA MET A 158 10.89 -9.93 -1.95
C MET A 158 9.98 -10.39 -3.09
N VAL A 159 8.75 -9.89 -3.10
CA VAL A 159 7.84 -10.00 -4.24
C VAL A 159 7.88 -8.68 -5.01
N THR A 160 8.37 -8.74 -6.24
CA THR A 160 8.49 -7.56 -7.11
C THR A 160 7.38 -7.57 -8.14
N LEU A 161 6.60 -6.50 -8.17
CA LEU A 161 5.71 -6.19 -9.28
C LEU A 161 6.41 -5.19 -10.21
N LYS A 162 6.65 -5.58 -11.46
CA LYS A 162 7.04 -4.64 -12.51
C LYS A 162 5.78 -4.00 -13.07
N THR A 163 5.62 -2.71 -12.85
CA THR A 163 4.40 -1.97 -13.14
C THR A 163 4.53 -1.16 -14.44
N PRO A 164 3.44 -0.95 -15.19
CA PRO A 164 3.43 0.03 -16.27
C PRO A 164 3.63 1.45 -15.70
N LYS A 165 4.21 2.38 -16.47
CA LYS A 165 4.50 3.76 -16.02
C LYS A 165 3.26 4.48 -15.48
N GLN A 166 2.09 4.20 -16.06
CA GLN A 166 0.81 4.76 -15.67
C GLN A 166 0.37 4.33 -14.26
N ALA A 167 0.91 3.24 -13.72
CA ALA A 167 0.59 2.79 -12.37
C ALA A 167 1.09 3.78 -11.29
N VAL A 168 2.21 4.47 -11.53
CA VAL A 168 2.78 5.46 -10.59
C VAL A 168 1.85 6.66 -10.39
N GLU A 169 1.18 7.08 -11.45
CA GLU A 169 0.27 8.24 -11.44
C GLU A 169 -1.15 7.84 -11.06
N SER A 170 -1.45 6.55 -11.01
CA SER A 170 -2.79 6.05 -10.70
C SER A 170 -3.04 6.05 -9.21
N VAL A 171 -3.92 6.97 -8.77
CA VAL A 171 -4.45 6.97 -7.41
C VAL A 171 -5.05 5.59 -7.09
N GLY A 172 -4.70 5.05 -5.93
CA GLY A 172 -5.24 3.79 -5.42
C GLY A 172 -4.54 2.51 -5.89
N PHE A 173 -3.56 2.57 -6.80
CA PHE A 173 -2.86 1.37 -7.28
C PHE A 173 -2.14 0.63 -6.14
N ILE A 174 -1.27 1.31 -5.39
CA ILE A 174 -0.56 0.71 -4.23
C ILE A 174 -1.56 0.27 -3.16
N TYR A 175 -2.58 1.10 -2.88
CA TYR A 175 -3.64 0.76 -1.91
C TYR A 175 -4.35 -0.55 -2.27
N TYR A 176 -4.66 -0.77 -3.55
CA TYR A 176 -5.32 -1.97 -4.02
C TYR A 176 -4.46 -3.22 -3.76
N ILE A 177 -3.16 -3.17 -4.08
CA ILE A 177 -2.21 -4.26 -3.83
C ILE A 177 -2.10 -4.55 -2.32
N LEU A 178 -1.94 -3.53 -1.49
CA LEU A 178 -1.87 -3.70 -0.03
C LEU A 178 -3.19 -4.19 0.57
N GLY A 179 -4.32 -3.79 0.00
CA GLY A 179 -5.65 -4.28 0.39
C GLY A 179 -5.80 -5.78 0.17
N ILE A 180 -5.27 -6.33 -0.94
CA ILE A 180 -5.26 -7.78 -1.18
C ILE A 180 -4.46 -8.49 -0.09
N LEU A 181 -3.28 -8.00 0.25
CA LEU A 181 -2.43 -8.59 1.30
C LEU A 181 -3.11 -8.55 2.67
N ALA A 182 -3.67 -7.40 3.04
CA ALA A 182 -4.35 -7.22 4.32
C ALA A 182 -5.55 -8.15 4.47
N ARG A 183 -6.39 -8.30 3.43
CA ARG A 183 -7.54 -9.22 3.44
C ARG A 183 -7.12 -10.69 3.55
N ASN A 184 -5.91 -11.02 3.11
CA ASN A 184 -5.35 -12.37 3.21
C ASN A 184 -4.47 -12.57 4.45
N GLY A 185 -4.49 -11.64 5.41
CA GLY A 185 -3.76 -11.75 6.66
C GLY A 185 -2.24 -11.80 6.49
N VAL A 186 -1.71 -11.11 5.47
CA VAL A 186 -0.27 -11.05 5.21
C VAL A 186 0.32 -9.79 5.84
N ALA A 187 1.31 -9.97 6.70
CA ALA A 187 2.09 -8.86 7.25
C ALA A 187 3.17 -8.41 6.26
N VAL A 188 3.21 -7.10 5.99
CA VAL A 188 4.26 -6.49 5.16
C VAL A 188 5.39 -6.02 6.06
N VAL A 189 6.61 -6.48 5.78
CA VAL A 189 7.83 -6.07 6.50
C VAL A 189 8.31 -4.72 6.00
N ASP A 190 8.36 -4.54 4.67
CA ASP A 190 8.81 -3.30 4.04
C ASP A 190 8.24 -3.15 2.62
N ILE A 191 8.26 -1.94 2.09
CA ILE A 191 7.84 -1.60 0.72
C ILE A 191 8.85 -0.64 0.11
N ILE A 192 9.43 -1.05 -1.03
CA ILE A 192 10.39 -0.23 -1.77
C ILE A 192 9.84 -0.02 -3.19
N SER A 193 9.47 1.22 -3.51
CA SER A 193 8.97 1.59 -4.83
C SER A 193 10.02 2.38 -5.62
N THR A 194 10.17 2.03 -6.89
CA THR A 194 10.86 2.84 -7.90
C THR A 194 9.84 3.30 -8.94
N TYR A 195 10.29 3.90 -10.05
CA TYR A 195 9.41 4.42 -11.10
C TYR A 195 8.59 3.33 -11.81
N THR A 196 9.05 2.08 -11.87
CA THR A 196 8.30 1.01 -12.56
C THR A 196 8.33 -0.31 -11.81
N GLU A 197 8.73 -0.30 -10.54
CA GLU A 197 8.77 -1.51 -9.73
C GLU A 197 8.26 -1.22 -8.32
N LEU A 198 7.40 -2.10 -7.82
CA LEU A 198 6.97 -2.15 -6.43
C LEU A 198 7.51 -3.44 -5.81
N ASN A 199 8.43 -3.30 -4.86
CA ASN A 199 9.01 -4.41 -4.13
C ASN A 199 8.34 -4.52 -2.76
N ILE A 200 7.73 -5.66 -2.49
CA ILE A 200 7.02 -5.95 -1.25
C ILE A 200 7.85 -6.97 -0.48
N ILE A 201 8.29 -6.58 0.71
CA ILE A 201 9.19 -7.39 1.53
C ILE A 201 8.37 -8.05 2.63
N LEU A 202 8.57 -9.35 2.78
CA LEU A 202 7.74 -10.24 3.58
C LEU A 202 8.63 -11.22 4.33
N LYS A 203 8.07 -11.91 5.33
CA LYS A 203 8.70 -13.14 5.81
C LYS A 203 8.73 -14.17 4.69
N GLU A 204 9.82 -14.93 4.60
CA GLU A 204 10.06 -15.86 3.50
C GLU A 204 8.96 -16.92 3.36
N GLN A 205 8.40 -17.38 4.48
CA GLN A 205 7.26 -18.29 4.53
C GLN A 205 6.00 -17.76 3.79
N ASP A 206 5.82 -16.44 3.71
CA ASP A 206 4.67 -15.81 3.07
C ASP A 206 4.91 -15.51 1.58
N GLY A 207 6.16 -15.62 1.10
CA GLY A 207 6.56 -15.21 -0.25
C GLY A 207 5.78 -15.94 -1.35
N ALA A 208 5.66 -17.26 -1.26
CA ALA A 208 4.93 -18.05 -2.26
C ALA A 208 3.42 -17.76 -2.25
N LYS A 209 2.83 -17.60 -1.06
CA LYS A 209 1.41 -17.23 -0.89
C LYS A 209 1.13 -15.89 -1.58
N VAL A 210 1.95 -14.87 -1.31
CA VAL A 210 1.77 -13.54 -1.91
C VAL A 210 2.00 -13.55 -3.41
N TYR A 211 3.04 -14.24 -3.88
CA TYR A 211 3.28 -14.39 -5.31
C TYR A 211 2.02 -14.92 -6.02
N ASN A 212 1.44 -16.02 -5.51
CA ASN A 212 0.26 -16.62 -6.10
C ASN A 212 -0.98 -15.71 -6.04
N LEU A 213 -1.21 -15.02 -4.92
CA LEU A 213 -2.32 -14.07 -4.80
C LEU A 213 -2.24 -12.98 -5.87
N LEU A 214 -1.09 -12.33 -5.99
CA LEU A 214 -0.92 -11.23 -6.94
C LEU A 214 -0.83 -11.73 -8.39
N PHE A 215 -0.25 -12.90 -8.63
CA PHE A 215 -0.23 -13.53 -9.95
C PHE A 215 -1.64 -13.87 -10.46
N ASN A 216 -2.52 -14.34 -9.57
CA ASN A 216 -3.91 -14.59 -9.92
C ASN A 216 -4.63 -13.30 -10.30
N GLU A 217 -4.41 -12.20 -9.58
CA GLU A 217 -4.97 -10.88 -9.92
C GLU A 217 -4.46 -10.37 -11.28
N ILE A 218 -3.19 -10.62 -11.62
CA ILE A 218 -2.63 -10.29 -12.94
C ILE A 218 -3.31 -11.11 -14.05
N LYS A 219 -3.55 -12.40 -13.81
CA LYS A 219 -4.16 -13.30 -14.80
C LYS A 219 -5.66 -13.14 -14.97
N TYR A 220 -6.40 -12.86 -13.90
CA TYR A 220 -7.86 -12.81 -13.90
C TYR A 220 -8.45 -11.70 -14.78
N VAL A 221 -7.63 -10.74 -15.18
CA VAL A 221 -8.03 -9.57 -15.99
C VAL A 221 -7.73 -9.76 -17.49
N LYS A 222 -7.12 -10.89 -17.88
CA LYS A 222 -6.89 -11.25 -19.28
C LYS A 222 -8.04 -12.07 -19.87
#